data_AF-A0A431J8B7-F1
#
_entry.id   AF-A0A431J8B7-F1
#
_cell.length_a   1.000
_cell.length_b   1.000
_cell.length_c   1.000
_cell.angle_alpha   90.00
_cell.angle_beta   90.00
_cell.angle_gamma   90.00
#
_symmetry.space_group_name_H-M   'P 1'
#
loop_
_entity.id
_entity.type
_entity.pdbx_description
1 polymer ?
#
loop_
_entity_poly.entity_id
_entity_poly.type
_entity_poly.pdbx_seq_one_letter_code
_entity_poly.pdbx_strand_id
1 'polypeptide(L)' 'MGPDLDRALREGLADACGFVAGALAGWWLGRQFGIDFVASPEWNARQLLGLALIVAGCGAGRWLARRLLLKGKP' A
#
# COMPACT_ATOMS: atom_id res chain seq x y z
N MET A 1 0.03 -3.21 29.82
CA MET A 1 -0.07 -2.20 28.75
C MET A 1 -1.48 -1.65 28.76
N GLY A 2 -1.66 -0.32 28.76
CA GLY A 2 -3.01 0.26 28.79
C GLY A 2 -3.81 -0.06 27.52
N PRO A 3 -5.15 -0.12 27.58
CA PRO A 3 -6.03 -0.41 26.43
C PRO A 3 -5.74 0.43 25.17
N ASP A 4 -5.21 1.64 25.36
CA ASP A 4 -4.86 2.57 24.30
C ASP A 4 -3.64 2.13 23.47
N LEU A 5 -2.64 1.48 24.09
CA LEU A 5 -1.47 1.00 23.35
C LEU A 5 -1.85 -0.17 22.46
N ASP A 6 -2.62 -1.14 22.96
CA ASP A 6 -3.09 -2.28 22.17
C ASP A 6 -3.91 -1.82 20.95
N ARG A 7 -4.70 -0.76 21.10
CA ARG A 7 -5.41 -0.13 19.98
C ARG A 7 -4.45 0.51 18.99
N ALA A 8 -3.52 1.35 19.46
CA ALA A 8 -2.54 2.02 18.62
C ALA A 8 -1.66 1.03 17.83
N LEU A 9 -1.22 -0.07 18.46
CA LEU A 9 -0.43 -1.11 17.80
C LEU A 9 -1.23 -1.83 16.71
N ARG A 10 -2.52 -2.13 16.95
CA ARG A 10 -3.40 -2.72 15.93
C ARG A 10 -3.63 -1.78 14.74
N GLU A 11 -3.81 -0.49 15.00
CA GLU A 11 -3.96 0.51 13.95
C GLU A 11 -2.68 0.66 13.12
N GLY A 12 -1.53 0.76 13.78
CA GLY A 12 -0.23 0.84 13.12
C GLY A 12 0.11 -0.40 12.30
N LEU A 13 -0.21 -1.60 12.80
CA LEU A 13 -0.03 -2.84 12.06
C LEU A 13 -0.94 -2.89 10.82
N ALA A 14 -2.22 -2.51 10.96
CA ALA A 14 -3.14 -2.45 9.83
C ALA A 14 -2.66 -1.47 8.76
N ASP A 15 -2.10 -0.32 9.14
CA ASP A 15 -1.51 0.63 8.20
C ASP A 15 -0.30 0.06 7.48
N ALA A 16 0.65 -0.51 8.22
CA ALA A 16 1.89 -1.04 7.65
C ALA A 16 1.58 -2.17 6.66
N CYS A 17 0.71 -3.10 7.04
CA CYS A 17 0.27 -4.17 6.15
C CYS A 17 -0.48 -3.62 4.93
N GLY A 18 -1.39 -2.65 5.13
CA GLY A 18 -2.13 -2.02 4.04
C GLY A 18 -1.22 -1.27 3.07
N PHE A 19 -0.21 -0.57 3.58
CA PHE A 19 0.78 0.13 2.77
C PHE A 19 1.59 -0.84 1.90
N VAL A 20 2.17 -1.88 2.50
CA VAL A 20 3.02 -2.85 1.78
C VAL A 20 2.19 -3.67 0.79
N ALA A 21 1.04 -4.19 1.20
CA ALA A 21 0.15 -4.93 0.30
C ALA A 21 -0.35 -4.05 -0.85
N GLY A 22 -0.68 -2.78 -0.55
CA GLY A 22 -1.07 -1.79 -1.54
C GLY A 22 0.04 -1.49 -2.55
N ALA A 23 1.27 -1.29 -2.09
CA ALA A 23 2.44 -1.07 -2.94
C ALA A 23 2.65 -2.26 -3.90
N LEU A 24 2.60 -3.48 -3.37
CA LEU A 24 2.76 -4.71 -4.15
C LEU A 24 1.63 -4.88 -5.17
N ALA A 25 0.39 -4.54 -4.81
CA ALA A 25 -0.73 -4.57 -5.75
C ALA A 25 -0.56 -3.54 -6.88
N GLY A 26 -0.11 -2.32 -6.56
CA GLY A 26 0.19 -1.28 -7.55
C GLY A 26 1.32 -1.71 -8.50
N TRP A 27 2.41 -2.26 -7.96
CA TRP A 27 3.50 -2.81 -8.77
C TRP A 27 3.03 -3.96 -9.66
N TRP A 28 2.29 -4.92 -9.10
CA TRP A 28 1.78 -6.06 -9.84
C TRP A 28 0.86 -5.63 -10.99
N LEU A 29 0.02 -4.63 -10.76
CA LEU A 29 -0.86 -4.06 -11.78
C LEU A 29 -0.05 -3.35 -12.88
N GLY A 30 1.02 -2.62 -12.52
CA GLY A 30 1.96 -2.05 -13.49
C GLY A 30 2.60 -3.12 -14.39
N ARG A 31 2.97 -4.27 -13.82
CA ARG A 31 3.53 -5.40 -14.58
C ARG A 31 2.53 -5.98 -15.57
N GLN A 32 1.22 -5.97 -15.28
CA GLN A 32 0.22 -6.41 -16.26
C GLN A 32 0.19 -5.52 -17.51
N PHE A 33 0.59 -4.26 -17.39
CA PHE A 33 0.76 -3.33 -18.52
C PHE A 33 2.19 -3.32 -19.09
N GLY A 34 3.03 -4.28 -18.71
CA GLY A 34 4.43 -4.37 -19.14
C GLY A 34 5.32 -3.27 -18.56
N ILE A 35 4.92 -2.66 -17.45
CA ILE A 35 5.69 -1.62 -16.75
C ILE A 35 6.29 -2.26 -15.49
N ASP A 36 7.61 -2.43 -15.49
CA ASP A 36 8.33 -2.93 -14.32
C ASP A 36 9.34 -1.89 -13.83
N PHE A 37 8.86 -0.97 -12.99
CA PHE A 37 9.67 0.10 -12.42
C PHE A 37 10.80 -0.42 -11.54
N VAL A 38 10.59 -1.55 -10.85
CA VAL A 38 11.56 -2.09 -9.89
C VAL A 38 12.73 -2.76 -10.61
N ALA A 39 12.46 -3.44 -11.73
CA ALA A 39 13.49 -4.12 -12.52
C ALA A 39 14.17 -3.20 -13.55
N SER A 40 13.57 -2.05 -13.88
CA SER A 40 14.05 -1.15 -14.92
C SER A 40 15.02 -0.10 -14.37
N PRO A 41 16.19 0.12 -15.02
CA PRO A 41 17.06 1.25 -14.72
C PRO A 41 16.59 2.57 -15.36
N GLU A 42 15.56 2.53 -16.23
CA GLU A 42 15.11 3.68 -17.00
C GLU A 42 14.22 4.64 -16.20
N TRP A 43 14.32 5.94 -16.53
CA TRP A 43 13.53 7.03 -15.93
C TRP A 43 12.68 7.75 -16.99
N ASN A 44 11.89 6.99 -17.74
CA ASN A 44 10.96 7.54 -18.72
C ASN A 44 9.53 7.66 -18.16
N ALA A 45 8.64 8.28 -18.93
CA ALA A 45 7.25 8.51 -18.52
C ALA A 45 6.50 7.21 -18.15
N ARG A 46 6.79 6.09 -18.83
CA ARG A 46 6.17 4.80 -18.55
C ARG A 46 6.58 4.28 -17.19
N GLN A 47 7.87 4.41 -16.84
CA GLN A 47 8.39 4.01 -15.53
C GLN A 47 7.88 4.92 -14.41
N LEU A 48 7.77 6.22 -14.66
CA LEU A 48 7.15 7.16 -13.72
C LEU A 48 5.67 6.85 -13.46
N LEU A 49 4.92 6.43 -14.48
CA LEU A 49 3.55 5.92 -14.29
C LEU A 49 3.51 4.65 -13.42
N GLY A 50 4.45 3.72 -13.63
CA GLY A 50 4.60 2.54 -12.78
C GLY A 50 4.86 2.90 -11.31
N LEU A 51 5.78 3.84 -11.06
CA LEU A 51 6.05 4.35 -9.71
C LEU A 51 4.81 5.03 -9.10
N ALA A 52 4.14 5.88 -9.87
CA ALA A 52 2.92 6.56 -9.42
C ALA A 52 1.84 5.55 -9.02
N LEU A 53 1.72 4.44 -9.75
CA LEU A 53 0.79 3.36 -9.45
C LEU A 53 1.12 2.62 -8.15
N ILE A 54 2.41 2.37 -7.88
CA ILE A 54 2.88 1.80 -6.61
C ILE A 54 2.52 2.73 -5.45
N VAL A 55 2.85 4.02 -5.58
CA VAL A 55 2.57 5.03 -4.55
C VAL A 55 1.05 5.19 -4.31
N ALA A 56 0.26 5.19 -5.38
CA ALA A 56 -1.20 5.20 -5.28
C ALA A 56 -1.71 3.94 -4.56
N GLY A 57 -1.13 2.79 -4.88
CA GLY A 57 -1.39 1.52 -4.20
C GLY A 57 -1.13 1.60 -2.70
N CYS A 58 -0.03 2.20 -2.26
CA CYS A 58 0.27 2.41 -0.84
C CYS A 58 -0.85 3.16 -0.10
N GLY A 59 -1.35 4.25 -0.68
CA GLY A 59 -2.41 5.06 -0.09
C GLY A 59 -3.76 4.33 -0.05
N ALA A 60 -4.14 3.72 -1.18
CA ALA A 60 -5.39 2.98 -1.31
C ALA A 60 -5.42 1.74 -0.40
N GLY A 61 -4.31 1.00 -0.32
CA GLY A 61 -4.17 -0.19 0.51
C GLY A 61 -4.25 0.13 2.00
N ARG A 62 -3.61 1.22 2.45
CA ARG A 62 -3.76 1.72 3.83
C ARG A 62 -5.21 2.07 4.15
N TRP A 63 -5.87 2.82 3.28
CA TRP A 63 -7.27 3.20 3.48
C TRP A 63 -8.19 1.98 3.57
N LEU A 64 -8.01 1.00 2.68
CA LEU A 64 -8.78 -0.23 2.68
C LEU A 64 -8.50 -1.08 3.92
N ALA A 65 -7.24 -1.23 4.32
CA ALA A 65 -6.86 -1.99 5.51
C ALA A 65 -7.50 -1.41 6.78
N ARG A 66 -7.49 -0.07 6.94
CA ARG A 66 -8.24 0.57 8.04
C ARG A 66 -9.74 0.27 7.95
N ARG A 67 -10.32 0.40 6.76
CA ARG A 67 -11.76 0.18 6.56
C ARG A 67 -12.20 -1.27 6.74
N LEU A 68 -11.32 -2.26 6.60
CA LEU A 68 -11.66 -3.67 6.76
C LEU A 68 -11.29 -4.21 8.14
N LEU A 69 -10.15 -3.80 8.69
CA LEU A 69 -9.60 -4.36 9.93
C LEU A 69 -10.04 -3.60 11.19
N LEU A 70 -10.41 -2.32 11.04
CA LEU A 70 -10.82 -1.46 12.16
C LEU A 70 -12.32 -1.16 12.14
N LYS A 71 -13.04 -1.57 11.09
CA LYS A 71 -14.50 -1.43 10.99
C LYS A 71 -15.16 -2.48 11.89
N GLY A 72 -15.33 -2.14 13.16
CA GLY A 72 -15.95 -3.02 14.15
C GLY A 72 -15.71 -2.67 15.61
N LYS A 73 -14.99 -1.58 15.93
CA LYS A 73 -14.93 -1.07 17.31
C LYS A 73 -15.54 0.34 17.36
N PRO A 74 -16.59 0.57 18.17
CA PRO A 74 -17.04 1.93 18.47
C PRO A 74 -15.92 2.75 19.13
#